data_AF-A0A4R0QI99-F1
#
_entry.id   AF-A0A4R0QI99-F1
#
_cell.length_a   1.000
_cell.length_b   1.000
_cell.length_c   1.000
_cell.angle_alpha   90.00
_cell.angle_beta   90.00
_cell.angle_gamma   90.00
#
_symmetry.space_group_name_H-M   'P 1'
#
loop_
_entity.id
_entity.type
_entity.pdbx_description
1 polymer ?
#
loop_
_entity_poly.entity_id
_entity_poly.type
_entity_poly.pdbx_seq_one_letter_code
_entity_poly.pdbx_strand_id
1 'polypeptide(L)'
;MSIASELERIVGAKEAIRLAIVEKGVPVDGSEPLEEYAAYVGELSGYGAWVRPADWLPLEALGEGDEGLVGLVAVFDSEGEALSLSASGAYRVEWGDGVVEEYAAGARADHLYDYASLPGTECSRGYRQAVVRLSAQAPGALTSLDLQERPAIFPGADAGSRWLDIEVAGGSLSALAVGGSTVRTSMLERCRCAKCAVTDLGGLFSRCDALAVVPFFDASAATGMEGMFSGCSSLLEASLVGSRSVSTVASMFYDCTALQRAPSFDTSAVTDMSSMFYGCRSLRRVPLFDTAAVTSVESMFEGCGALQELPLLQTGSVTDMGRMLRDCCSLLYVPPFDTASVVGMREMFYGCRSLLSVPPFETGSVTDMSYMFGRCSSLQRVPLFDTASVTNMTAAFSYAYALAELPALEAGSVTAFGPAIFTPGAFQGCASLRRFGLQGVGATFSVAGCGLGPVALDELYMSLAVVSSRTVTVTGNWGTGGDHPEIATAKGWTVTG
;
A
#
# COMPACT_ATOMS: atom_id res chain seq x y z
N MET A 1 20.21 -9.48 -18.34
CA MET A 1 19.30 -10.64 -18.36
C MET A 1 18.08 -10.25 -19.18
N SER A 2 17.64 -11.07 -20.13
CA SER A 2 16.42 -10.76 -20.90
C SER A 2 15.19 -11.00 -20.02
N ILE A 3 14.06 -10.37 -20.36
CA ILE A 3 12.75 -10.66 -19.73
C ILE A 3 12.47 -12.17 -19.75
N ALA A 4 12.93 -12.90 -20.77
CA ALA A 4 12.81 -14.35 -20.85
C ALA A 4 13.60 -15.09 -19.76
N SER A 5 14.80 -14.64 -19.40
CA SER A 5 15.59 -15.26 -18.32
C SER A 5 15.03 -15.00 -16.92
N GLU A 6 14.36 -13.87 -16.71
CA GLU A 6 13.67 -13.58 -15.43
C GLU A 6 12.35 -14.38 -15.34
N LEU A 7 11.62 -14.53 -16.45
CA LEU A 7 10.46 -15.43 -16.56
C LEU A 7 10.84 -16.89 -16.29
N GLU A 8 11.95 -17.39 -16.84
CA GLU A 8 12.45 -18.74 -16.56
C GLU A 8 12.80 -18.93 -15.07
N ARG A 9 13.34 -17.89 -14.42
CA ARG A 9 13.64 -17.91 -12.97
C ARG A 9 12.37 -17.93 -12.11
N ILE A 10 11.37 -17.12 -12.45
CA ILE A 10 10.07 -17.06 -11.76
C ILE A 10 9.31 -18.38 -11.93
N VAL A 11 9.32 -18.97 -13.12
CA VAL A 11 8.76 -20.30 -13.38
C VAL A 11 9.47 -21.37 -12.54
N GLY A 12 10.81 -21.29 -12.44
CA GLY A 12 11.59 -22.17 -11.58
C GLY A 12 11.25 -22.07 -10.09
N ALA A 13 11.04 -20.85 -9.58
CA ALA A 13 10.63 -20.62 -8.18
C ALA A 13 9.20 -21.11 -7.90
N LYS A 14 8.28 -20.93 -8.85
CA LYS A 14 6.90 -21.40 -8.75
C LYS A 14 6.82 -22.93 -8.71
N GLU A 15 7.64 -23.62 -9.51
CA GLU A 15 7.68 -25.09 -9.50
C GLU A 15 8.31 -25.63 -8.22
N ALA A 16 9.29 -24.94 -7.63
CA ALA A 16 9.86 -25.29 -6.33
C ALA A 16 8.84 -25.16 -5.18
N ILE A 17 8.01 -24.11 -5.18
CA ILE A 17 6.93 -23.92 -4.19
C ILE A 17 5.84 -24.99 -4.39
N ARG A 18 5.48 -25.30 -5.63
CA ARG A 18 4.53 -26.38 -5.95
C ARG A 18 5.04 -27.74 -5.45
N LEU A 19 6.31 -28.06 -5.68
CA LEU A 19 6.96 -29.28 -5.17
C LEU A 19 6.94 -29.34 -3.64
N ALA A 20 7.18 -28.22 -2.95
CA ALA A 20 7.15 -28.14 -1.50
C ALA A 20 5.73 -28.31 -0.90
N ILE A 21 4.68 -27.88 -1.62
CA ILE A 21 3.27 -28.08 -1.22
C ILE A 21 2.84 -29.53 -1.43
N VAL A 22 3.26 -30.15 -2.55
CA VAL A 22 3.00 -31.56 -2.86
C VAL A 22 3.68 -32.51 -1.86
N GLU A 23 4.92 -32.21 -1.43
CA GLU A 23 5.63 -32.98 -0.39
C GLU A 23 4.91 -32.97 0.97
N LYS A 24 4.08 -31.96 1.24
CA LYS A 24 3.28 -31.85 2.47
C LYS A 24 1.87 -32.47 2.37
N GLY A 25 1.58 -33.19 1.29
CA GLY A 25 0.35 -33.99 1.16
C GLY A 25 -0.92 -33.17 0.90
N VAL A 26 -0.81 -31.91 0.47
CA VAL A 26 -1.94 -31.08 0.07
C VAL A 26 -2.25 -31.38 -1.40
N PRO A 27 -3.44 -31.90 -1.75
CA PRO A 27 -3.80 -32.15 -3.14
C PRO A 27 -4.05 -30.82 -3.86
N VAL A 28 -3.11 -30.43 -4.72
CA VAL A 28 -3.31 -29.36 -5.70
C VAL A 28 -3.84 -30.04 -6.97
N ASP A 29 -5.12 -29.86 -7.26
CA ASP A 29 -5.71 -30.27 -8.52
C ASP A 29 -4.91 -29.64 -9.67
N GLY A 30 -4.35 -30.48 -10.54
CA GLY A 30 -3.43 -30.13 -11.61
C GLY A 30 -4.07 -29.41 -12.79
N SER A 31 -5.13 -28.62 -12.58
CA SER A 31 -5.88 -27.95 -13.64
C SER A 31 -6.12 -26.46 -13.42
N GLU A 32 -5.34 -25.76 -12.61
CA GLU A 32 -5.23 -24.29 -12.78
C GLU A 32 -4.29 -24.00 -13.96
N PRO A 33 -4.81 -23.51 -15.11
CA PRO A 33 -4.06 -23.51 -16.34
C PRO A 33 -3.14 -22.29 -16.41
N LEU A 34 -2.04 -22.45 -17.16
CA LEU A 34 -1.24 -21.36 -17.74
C LEU A 34 -2.06 -20.25 -18.43
N GLU A 35 -3.37 -20.48 -18.66
CA GLU A 35 -4.35 -19.50 -19.13
C GLU A 35 -4.55 -18.31 -18.19
N GLU A 36 -4.33 -18.45 -16.87
CA GLU A 36 -4.45 -17.30 -15.96
C GLU A 36 -3.23 -16.37 -16.03
N TYR A 37 -2.06 -16.91 -16.40
CA TYR A 37 -0.85 -16.14 -16.68
C TYR A 37 -0.87 -15.56 -18.12
N ALA A 38 -1.48 -16.25 -19.07
CA ALA A 38 -1.76 -15.70 -20.41
C ALA A 38 -2.90 -14.67 -20.38
N ALA A 39 -3.86 -14.78 -19.45
CA ALA A 39 -4.83 -13.73 -19.14
C ALA A 39 -4.15 -12.56 -18.42
N TYR A 40 -3.19 -12.80 -17.52
CA TYR A 40 -2.34 -11.74 -16.97
C TYR A 40 -1.62 -10.96 -18.10
N VAL A 41 -1.03 -11.65 -19.08
CA VAL A 41 -0.36 -11.04 -20.25
C VAL A 41 -1.33 -10.45 -21.29
N GLY A 42 -2.49 -11.06 -21.51
CA GLY A 42 -3.53 -10.55 -22.41
C GLY A 42 -4.25 -9.33 -21.84
N GLU A 43 -4.51 -9.33 -20.55
CA GLU A 43 -5.02 -8.18 -19.81
C GLU A 43 -3.96 -7.08 -19.66
N LEU A 44 -2.63 -7.35 -19.66
CA LEU A 44 -1.58 -6.31 -19.74
C LEU A 44 -1.78 -5.36 -20.94
N SER A 45 -2.45 -5.80 -22.02
CA SER A 45 -2.75 -4.98 -23.19
C SER A 45 -4.02 -4.12 -23.09
N GLY A 46 -4.84 -4.34 -22.04
CA GLY A 46 -6.15 -3.69 -21.86
C GLY A 46 -6.17 -2.53 -20.86
N TYR A 47 -5.11 -2.33 -20.09
CA TYR A 47 -4.96 -1.16 -19.21
C TYR A 47 -4.14 -0.13 -19.95
N GLY A 48 -4.63 1.11 -20.01
CA GLY A 48 -3.99 2.17 -20.79
C GLY A 48 -2.50 2.26 -20.47
N ALA A 49 -1.65 1.78 -21.36
CA ALA A 49 -0.22 1.98 -21.24
C ALA A 49 0.05 3.49 -21.36
N TRP A 50 1.04 3.98 -20.63
CA TRP A 50 1.50 5.35 -20.88
C TRP A 50 1.98 5.45 -22.34
N VAL A 51 1.41 6.38 -23.09
CA VAL A 51 1.80 6.68 -24.47
C VAL A 51 2.49 8.03 -24.46
N ARG A 52 3.76 8.04 -24.88
CA ARG A 52 4.51 9.26 -25.04
C ARG A 52 3.76 10.21 -26.00
N PRO A 53 3.50 11.47 -25.63
CA PRO A 53 2.88 12.44 -26.53
C PRO A 53 3.65 12.55 -27.86
N ALA A 54 2.91 12.51 -28.97
CA ALA A 54 3.49 12.44 -30.31
C ALA A 54 4.24 13.73 -30.73
N ASP A 55 3.90 14.84 -30.09
CA ASP A 55 4.47 16.17 -30.27
C ASP A 55 5.58 16.49 -29.26
N TRP A 56 5.96 15.54 -28.39
CA TRP A 56 7.12 15.72 -27.53
C TRP A 56 8.43 15.59 -28.30
N LEU A 57 9.37 16.52 -28.12
CA LEU A 57 10.69 16.47 -28.75
C LEU A 57 11.40 15.16 -28.43
N PRO A 58 12.10 14.51 -29.39
CA PRO A 58 12.73 13.22 -29.14
C PRO A 58 13.78 13.30 -28.05
N LEU A 59 13.82 12.29 -27.19
CA LEU A 59 14.86 12.05 -26.20
C LEU A 59 15.79 10.97 -26.75
N GLU A 60 17.06 11.32 -26.97
CA GLU A 60 18.07 10.32 -27.32
C GLU A 60 18.44 9.52 -26.08
N ALA A 61 18.41 8.20 -26.21
CA ALA A 61 18.80 7.32 -25.12
C ALA A 61 20.30 7.49 -24.81
N LEU A 62 20.64 7.42 -23.53
CA LEU A 62 22.03 7.38 -23.07
C LEU A 62 22.61 5.98 -23.36
N GLY A 63 23.77 5.96 -23.98
CA GLY A 63 24.50 4.76 -24.39
C GLY A 63 25.21 4.05 -23.23
N GLU A 64 25.74 2.87 -23.52
CA GLU A 64 26.57 2.13 -22.56
C GLU A 64 27.89 2.87 -22.31
N GLY A 65 28.02 3.51 -21.15
CA GLY A 65 29.22 4.26 -20.75
C GLY A 65 28.98 5.75 -20.57
N ASP A 66 27.79 6.24 -20.93
CA ASP A 66 27.40 7.62 -20.66
C ASP A 66 27.20 7.84 -19.16
N GLU A 67 27.58 9.05 -18.72
CA GLU A 67 27.47 9.49 -17.34
C GLU A 67 26.85 10.89 -17.34
N GLY A 68 25.57 10.95 -17.00
CA GLY A 68 24.78 12.17 -17.12
C GLY A 68 23.28 11.95 -17.16
N LEU A 69 22.58 12.96 -17.67
CA LEU A 69 21.13 13.01 -17.80
C LEU A 69 20.76 13.61 -19.15
N VAL A 70 19.71 13.08 -19.77
CA VAL A 70 18.95 13.79 -20.80
C VAL A 70 17.51 13.90 -20.33
N GLY A 71 16.96 15.10 -20.31
CA GLY A 71 15.60 15.33 -19.87
C GLY A 71 14.86 16.32 -20.74
N LEU A 72 13.56 16.09 -20.89
CA LEU A 72 12.63 16.98 -21.56
C LEU A 72 11.98 17.90 -20.53
N VAL A 73 11.94 19.19 -20.83
CA VAL A 73 11.44 20.23 -19.92
C VAL A 73 10.33 21.01 -20.59
N ALA A 74 9.24 21.27 -19.87
CA ALA A 74 8.19 22.20 -20.29
C ALA A 74 8.60 23.65 -20.00
N VAL A 75 8.40 24.53 -20.98
CA VAL A 75 8.59 25.98 -20.81
C VAL A 75 7.32 26.68 -21.25
N PHE A 76 6.70 27.39 -20.30
CA PHE A 76 5.46 28.12 -20.51
C PHE A 76 5.73 29.56 -20.92
N ASP A 77 4.74 30.20 -21.57
CA ASP A 77 4.77 31.63 -21.86
C ASP A 77 4.41 32.42 -20.59
N SER A 78 5.29 32.34 -19.59
CA SER A 78 5.18 33.01 -18.30
C SER A 78 6.52 33.60 -17.89
N GLU A 79 6.47 34.68 -17.12
CA GLU A 79 7.69 35.26 -16.57
C GLU A 79 8.33 34.30 -15.55
N GLY A 80 9.64 34.09 -15.67
CA GLY A 80 10.41 33.39 -14.64
C GLY A 80 10.48 31.86 -14.76
N GLU A 81 10.25 31.29 -15.95
CA GLU A 81 10.43 29.85 -16.18
C GLU A 81 11.92 29.48 -16.09
N ALA A 82 12.32 28.98 -14.92
CA ALA A 82 13.69 28.58 -14.64
C ALA A 82 13.78 27.10 -14.27
N LEU A 83 14.93 26.51 -14.57
CA LEU A 83 15.28 25.15 -14.18
C LEU A 83 16.62 25.17 -13.44
N SER A 84 16.68 24.42 -12.35
CA SER A 84 17.90 24.27 -11.58
C SER A 84 18.22 22.82 -11.30
N LEU A 85 19.51 22.51 -11.28
CA LEU A 85 20.03 21.20 -10.96
C LEU A 85 21.45 21.34 -10.40
N SER A 86 21.95 20.30 -9.73
CA SER A 86 23.33 20.24 -9.29
C SER A 86 23.87 18.82 -9.36
N ALA A 87 25.19 18.69 -9.45
CA ALA A 87 25.86 17.39 -9.47
C ALA A 87 27.18 17.44 -8.69
N SER A 88 27.63 16.29 -8.19
CA SER A 88 28.81 16.20 -7.32
C SER A 88 30.12 16.62 -8.00
N GLY A 89 30.37 16.13 -9.22
CA GLY A 89 31.59 16.39 -9.99
C GLY A 89 31.43 17.58 -10.91
N ALA A 90 32.49 17.96 -11.64
CA ALA A 90 32.37 18.99 -12.68
C ALA A 90 31.54 18.45 -13.86
N TYR A 91 30.62 19.27 -14.36
CA TYR A 91 29.64 18.86 -15.37
C TYR A 91 29.40 19.96 -16.40
N ARG A 92 28.90 19.57 -17.56
CA ARG A 92 28.49 20.48 -18.63
C ARG A 92 27.00 20.31 -18.86
N VAL A 93 26.28 21.42 -19.03
CA VAL A 93 24.84 21.43 -19.33
C VAL A 93 24.61 22.08 -20.68
N GLU A 94 23.89 21.39 -21.56
CA GLU A 94 23.26 21.97 -22.74
C GLU A 94 21.77 22.16 -22.42
N TRP A 95 21.28 23.39 -22.42
CA TRP A 95 19.93 23.68 -21.94
C TRP A 95 18.83 23.50 -23.00
N GLY A 96 19.20 23.20 -24.25
CA GLY A 96 18.25 22.94 -25.33
C GLY A 96 17.69 24.19 -26.02
N ASP A 97 18.12 25.39 -25.62
CA ASP A 97 17.84 26.68 -26.27
C ASP A 97 19.08 27.28 -26.98
N GLY A 98 20.14 26.49 -27.11
CA GLY A 98 21.43 26.90 -27.68
C GLY A 98 22.45 27.38 -26.64
N VAL A 99 22.06 27.55 -25.38
CA VAL A 99 22.98 27.85 -24.28
C VAL A 99 23.66 26.57 -23.80
N VAL A 100 24.97 26.67 -23.64
CA VAL A 100 25.85 25.60 -23.16
C VAL A 100 26.77 26.19 -22.11
N GLU A 101 26.81 25.57 -20.94
CA GLU A 101 27.57 26.06 -19.79
C GLU A 101 28.29 24.93 -19.07
N GLU A 102 29.40 25.30 -18.43
CA GLU A 102 30.23 24.40 -17.65
C GLU A 102 30.22 24.81 -16.18
N TYR A 103 30.09 23.81 -15.31
CA TYR A 103 29.89 23.99 -13.89
C TYR A 103 30.97 23.23 -13.12
N ALA A 104 31.50 23.89 -12.07
CA ALA A 104 32.41 23.25 -11.14
C ALA A 104 31.69 22.20 -10.28
N ALA A 105 32.47 21.31 -9.67
CA ALA A 105 31.98 20.29 -8.75
C ALA A 105 31.10 20.88 -7.64
N GLY A 106 29.88 20.36 -7.49
CA GLY A 106 28.90 20.80 -6.49
C GLY A 106 28.28 22.17 -6.73
N ALA A 107 28.63 22.85 -7.83
CA ALA A 107 27.96 24.10 -8.19
C ALA A 107 26.50 23.80 -8.60
N ARG A 108 25.57 24.68 -8.23
CA ARG A 108 24.22 24.67 -8.78
C ARG A 108 24.22 25.35 -10.15
N ALA A 109 23.58 24.71 -11.10
CA ALA A 109 23.25 25.26 -12.40
C ALA A 109 21.85 25.85 -12.34
N ASP A 110 21.72 27.14 -12.64
CA ASP A 110 20.46 27.89 -12.66
C ASP A 110 20.28 28.45 -14.06
N HIS A 111 19.23 28.04 -14.78
CA HIS A 111 18.95 28.53 -16.13
C HIS A 111 17.56 29.12 -16.24
N LEU A 112 17.47 30.31 -16.86
CA LEU A 112 16.22 31.02 -17.11
C LEU A 112 15.91 30.91 -18.60
N TYR A 113 14.78 30.31 -18.95
CA TYR A 113 14.35 30.18 -20.34
C TYR A 113 13.66 31.46 -20.83
N ASP A 114 14.02 31.87 -22.04
CA ASP A 114 13.22 32.81 -22.84
C ASP A 114 12.31 32.01 -23.78
N TYR A 115 11.01 31.97 -23.46
CA TYR A 115 9.98 31.26 -24.22
C TYR A 115 10.02 31.58 -25.72
N ALA A 116 10.27 32.83 -26.10
CA ALA A 116 10.25 33.25 -27.50
C ALA A 116 11.44 32.68 -28.30
N SER A 117 12.58 32.48 -27.63
CA SER A 117 13.84 32.01 -28.23
C SER A 117 13.94 30.48 -28.39
N LEU A 118 13.11 29.72 -27.67
CA LEU A 118 13.15 28.26 -27.71
C LEU A 118 12.85 27.71 -29.11
N PRO A 119 13.57 26.67 -29.56
CA PRO A 119 13.33 26.04 -30.84
C PRO A 119 11.98 25.32 -30.86
N GLY A 120 11.38 25.23 -32.05
CA GLY A 120 10.11 24.53 -32.28
C GLY A 120 8.87 25.39 -32.04
N THR A 121 7.70 24.74 -32.10
CA THR A 121 6.40 25.37 -31.83
C THR A 121 5.84 24.86 -30.50
N GLU A 122 4.86 25.59 -29.96
CA GLU A 122 4.09 25.13 -28.82
C GLU A 122 3.47 23.74 -29.11
N CYS A 123 3.55 22.84 -28.14
CA CYS A 123 2.92 21.53 -28.23
C CYS A 123 1.41 21.62 -27.95
N SER A 124 0.68 20.55 -28.20
CA SER A 124 -0.76 20.41 -27.94
C SER A 124 -1.16 20.65 -26.49
N ARG A 125 -0.20 20.63 -25.55
CA ARG A 125 -0.40 20.85 -24.11
C ARG A 125 -0.05 22.28 -23.65
N GLY A 126 0.18 23.21 -24.56
CA GLY A 126 0.27 24.65 -24.24
C GLY A 126 1.63 25.11 -23.68
N TYR A 127 2.71 24.39 -23.99
CA TYR A 127 4.08 24.78 -23.65
C TYR A 127 5.05 24.48 -24.79
N ARG A 128 6.17 25.20 -24.82
CA ARG A 128 7.36 24.83 -25.60
C ARG A 128 8.21 23.86 -24.80
N GLN A 129 9.18 23.27 -25.47
CA GLN A 129 9.97 22.18 -24.91
C GLN A 129 11.45 22.45 -25.11
N ALA A 130 12.24 22.09 -24.10
CA ALA A 130 13.70 22.10 -24.18
C ALA A 130 14.23 20.70 -23.84
N VAL A 131 15.24 20.24 -24.59
CA VAL A 131 15.96 19.00 -24.28
C VAL A 131 17.23 19.39 -23.56
N VAL A 132 17.27 19.15 -22.25
CA VAL A 132 18.42 19.43 -21.40
C VAL A 132 19.33 18.22 -21.37
N ARG A 133 20.63 18.42 -21.60
CA ARG A 133 21.66 17.40 -21.50
C ARG A 133 22.68 17.79 -20.46
N LEU A 134 22.89 16.94 -19.48
CA LEU A 134 23.98 17.03 -18.53
C LEU A 134 24.97 15.91 -18.83
N SER A 135 26.26 16.25 -18.92
CA SER A 135 27.35 15.29 -19.09
C SER A 135 28.48 15.53 -18.10
N ALA A 136 29.05 14.46 -17.56
CA ALA A 136 30.27 14.52 -16.74
C ALA A 136 31.45 15.11 -17.54
N GLN A 137 32.26 15.97 -16.93
CA GLN A 137 33.49 16.45 -17.57
C GLN A 137 34.66 15.47 -17.43
N ALA A 138 34.55 14.48 -16.56
CA ALA A 138 35.51 13.39 -16.40
C ALA A 138 34.77 12.09 -16.03
N PRO A 139 35.27 10.92 -16.47
CA PRO A 139 34.67 9.64 -16.11
C PRO A 139 34.64 9.41 -14.60
N GLY A 140 33.49 8.97 -14.09
CA GLY A 140 33.21 8.70 -12.69
C GLY A 140 33.06 9.96 -11.82
N ALA A 141 32.91 11.15 -12.42
CA ALA A 141 32.79 12.40 -11.66
C ALA A 141 31.40 12.59 -11.02
N LEU A 142 30.35 12.01 -11.58
CA LEU A 142 28.97 12.18 -11.13
C LEU A 142 28.57 11.03 -10.20
N THR A 143 28.88 11.20 -8.92
CA THR A 143 28.41 10.32 -7.85
C THR A 143 27.05 10.73 -7.30
N SER A 144 26.65 12.01 -7.42
CA SER A 144 25.30 12.46 -7.11
C SER A 144 24.75 13.43 -8.14
N LEU A 145 23.42 13.37 -8.35
CA LEU A 145 22.66 14.29 -9.19
C LEU A 145 21.39 14.72 -8.45
N ASP A 146 21.19 16.03 -8.30
CA ASP A 146 20.03 16.62 -7.62
C ASP A 146 19.22 17.47 -8.60
N LEU A 147 17.98 17.05 -8.86
CA LEU A 147 17.01 17.74 -9.71
C LEU A 147 15.92 18.49 -8.90
N GLN A 148 16.08 18.56 -7.58
CA GLN A 148 15.21 19.28 -6.66
C GLN A 148 15.79 20.62 -6.22
N GLU A 149 16.73 21.17 -6.99
CA GLU A 149 17.29 22.48 -6.74
C GLU A 149 16.26 23.58 -6.98
N ARG A 150 16.18 24.54 -6.06
CA ARG A 150 15.35 25.74 -6.24
C ARG A 150 16.14 26.82 -6.96
N PRO A 151 15.60 27.43 -8.03
CA PRO A 151 16.24 28.56 -8.69
C PRO A 151 16.53 29.68 -7.69
N ALA A 152 17.81 30.09 -7.61
CA ALA A 152 18.22 31.20 -6.74
C ALA A 152 17.48 32.50 -7.05
N ILE A 153 17.08 32.63 -8.31
CA ILE A 153 16.44 33.81 -8.91
C ILE A 153 14.99 33.98 -8.38
N PHE A 154 14.35 32.89 -7.92
CA PHE A 154 12.96 32.89 -7.43
C PHE A 154 12.80 32.10 -6.12
N PRO A 155 13.30 32.62 -4.97
CA PRO A 155 13.30 31.87 -3.71
C PRO A 155 11.92 31.65 -3.07
N GLY A 156 10.85 32.26 -3.61
CA GLY A 156 9.51 32.26 -3.01
C GLY A 156 8.34 31.83 -3.92
N ALA A 157 8.58 31.49 -5.19
CA ALA A 157 7.54 30.97 -6.07
C ALA A 157 7.44 29.44 -5.95
N ASP A 158 6.27 28.86 -6.18
CA ASP A 158 6.08 27.41 -6.40
C ASP A 158 6.77 27.02 -7.74
N ALA A 159 8.10 27.06 -7.76
CA ALA A 159 8.93 26.67 -8.90
C ALA A 159 9.01 25.13 -8.90
N GLY A 160 7.95 24.49 -9.38
CA GLY A 160 7.95 23.05 -9.65
C GLY A 160 9.00 22.71 -10.70
N SER A 161 9.64 21.54 -10.59
CA SER A 161 10.57 21.09 -11.61
C SER A 161 9.74 20.75 -12.86
N ARG A 162 10.04 21.43 -13.95
CA ARG A 162 9.28 21.35 -15.21
C ARG A 162 9.64 20.12 -16.04
N TRP A 163 10.25 19.11 -15.43
CA TRP A 163 10.64 17.87 -16.10
C TRP A 163 9.39 17.12 -16.57
N LEU A 164 9.45 16.58 -17.79
CA LEU A 164 8.39 15.80 -18.43
C LEU A 164 8.79 14.33 -18.60
N ASP A 165 10.03 14.09 -19.02
CA ASP A 165 10.59 12.77 -19.32
C ASP A 165 12.10 12.84 -19.04
N ILE A 166 12.65 11.88 -18.31
CA ILE A 166 14.07 11.89 -17.89
C ILE A 166 14.70 10.53 -18.18
N GLU A 167 15.88 10.55 -18.78
CA GLU A 167 16.81 9.42 -18.85
C GLU A 167 18.11 9.75 -18.11
N VAL A 168 18.47 8.92 -17.14
CA VAL A 168 19.71 9.04 -16.35
C VAL A 168 20.57 7.80 -16.55
N ALA A 169 21.87 7.99 -16.69
CA ALA A 169 22.86 6.92 -16.72
C ALA A 169 24.12 7.33 -15.97
N GLY A 170 24.76 6.37 -15.30
CA GLY A 170 26.04 6.61 -14.64
C GLY A 170 26.38 5.50 -13.65
N GLY A 171 27.39 4.69 -13.99
CA GLY A 171 27.81 3.56 -13.14
C GLY A 171 28.39 3.98 -11.78
N SER A 172 28.82 5.25 -11.64
CA SER A 172 29.30 5.83 -10.38
C SER A 172 28.21 6.56 -9.60
N LEU A 173 27.02 6.75 -10.19
CA LEU A 173 25.93 7.53 -9.60
C LEU A 173 25.32 6.75 -8.43
N SER A 174 25.66 7.13 -7.21
CA SER A 174 25.21 6.49 -5.96
C SER A 174 24.08 7.23 -5.26
N ALA A 175 23.80 8.47 -5.65
CA ALA A 175 22.68 9.27 -5.15
C ALA A 175 21.98 10.01 -6.30
N LEU A 176 20.65 9.97 -6.31
CA LEU A 176 19.83 10.67 -7.29
C LEU A 176 18.63 11.27 -6.56
N ALA A 177 18.29 12.52 -6.84
CA ALA A 177 17.11 13.17 -6.29
C ALA A 177 16.24 13.70 -7.44
N VAL A 178 14.99 13.23 -7.54
CA VAL A 178 14.04 13.62 -8.61
C VAL A 178 12.76 14.20 -8.03
N GLY A 179 12.03 13.43 -7.22
CA GLY A 179 10.85 13.83 -6.47
C GLY A 179 11.14 14.01 -4.98
N GLY A 180 10.24 14.68 -4.27
CA GLY A 180 10.38 14.93 -2.84
C GLY A 180 9.56 16.13 -2.35
N SER A 181 10.00 16.72 -1.24
CA SER A 181 9.32 17.87 -0.61
C SER A 181 9.94 19.23 -0.95
N THR A 182 11.14 19.25 -1.54
CA THR A 182 11.88 20.49 -1.78
C THR A 182 11.35 21.24 -2.99
N VAL A 183 11.18 20.53 -4.11
CA VAL A 183 10.63 21.05 -5.37
C VAL A 183 9.56 20.08 -5.86
N ARG A 184 8.41 20.61 -6.33
CA ARG A 184 7.33 19.78 -6.85
C ARG A 184 7.68 19.30 -8.26
N THR A 185 7.94 18.01 -8.42
CA THR A 185 8.18 17.37 -9.73
C THR A 185 6.87 16.82 -10.30
N SER A 186 5.86 17.68 -10.42
CA SER A 186 4.47 17.29 -10.70
C SER A 186 4.16 17.07 -12.19
N MET A 187 5.10 17.35 -13.09
CA MET A 187 4.91 17.21 -14.54
C MET A 187 5.64 16.01 -15.14
N LEU A 188 6.50 15.35 -14.37
CA LEU A 188 7.30 14.22 -14.82
C LEU A 188 6.38 13.04 -15.08
N GLU A 189 6.27 12.56 -16.31
CA GLU A 189 5.44 11.40 -16.66
C GLU A 189 6.23 10.11 -16.81
N ARG A 190 7.52 10.21 -17.08
CA ARG A 190 8.39 9.06 -17.31
C ARG A 190 9.79 9.32 -16.77
N CYS A 191 10.36 8.31 -16.11
CA CYS A 191 11.77 8.30 -15.74
C CYS A 191 12.40 6.95 -16.03
N ARG A 192 13.61 6.95 -16.59
CA ARG A 192 14.43 5.76 -16.83
C ARG A 192 15.79 5.96 -16.17
N CYS A 193 16.23 4.99 -15.38
CA CYS A 193 17.60 4.95 -14.84
C CYS A 193 18.30 3.70 -15.38
N ALA A 194 19.22 3.89 -16.31
CA ALA A 194 20.02 2.80 -16.87
C ALA A 194 21.37 2.72 -16.16
N LYS A 195 21.65 1.60 -15.48
CA LYS A 195 22.95 1.33 -14.83
C LYS A 195 23.34 2.40 -13.80
N CYS A 196 22.46 2.62 -12.83
CA CYS A 196 22.68 3.53 -11.73
C CYS A 196 23.12 2.72 -10.50
N ALA A 197 24.19 3.14 -9.82
CA ALA A 197 24.65 2.48 -8.59
C ALA A 197 24.00 3.07 -7.33
N VAL A 198 22.76 3.58 -7.47
CA VAL A 198 22.07 4.30 -6.40
C VAL A 198 21.73 3.34 -5.28
N THR A 199 22.27 3.63 -4.09
CA THR A 199 22.16 2.72 -2.94
C THR A 199 20.89 2.96 -2.12
N ASP A 200 20.40 4.20 -2.12
CA ASP A 200 19.17 4.58 -1.42
C ASP A 200 18.18 5.15 -2.44
N LEU A 201 17.09 4.40 -2.66
CA LEU A 201 15.98 4.83 -3.53
C LEU A 201 14.82 5.41 -2.70
N GLY A 202 15.05 5.66 -1.41
CA GLY A 202 14.10 6.24 -0.49
C GLY A 202 13.54 7.56 -1.02
N GLY A 203 12.22 7.62 -1.21
CA GLY A 203 11.53 8.82 -1.66
C GLY A 203 11.91 9.35 -3.04
N LEU A 204 12.65 8.58 -3.87
CA LEU A 204 13.25 9.06 -5.11
C LEU A 204 12.26 9.78 -6.04
N PHE A 205 11.03 9.28 -6.16
CA PHE A 205 9.94 9.84 -6.96
C PHE A 205 8.78 10.33 -6.10
N SER A 206 8.99 10.57 -4.81
CA SER A 206 7.90 10.98 -3.93
C SER A 206 7.21 12.24 -4.45
N ARG A 207 5.87 12.21 -4.52
CA ARG A 207 5.01 13.30 -5.01
C ARG A 207 5.30 13.73 -6.46
N CYS A 208 5.82 12.82 -7.28
CA CYS A 208 5.78 12.97 -8.74
C CYS A 208 4.36 12.65 -9.24
N ASP A 209 3.43 13.60 -9.08
CA ASP A 209 1.99 13.38 -9.30
C ASP A 209 1.64 12.85 -10.69
N ALA A 210 2.36 13.32 -11.72
CA ALA A 210 2.15 12.92 -13.11
C ALA A 210 2.94 11.67 -13.53
N LEU A 211 3.81 11.11 -12.67
CA LEU A 211 4.68 9.99 -13.03
C LEU A 211 3.81 8.78 -13.34
N ALA A 212 3.75 8.42 -14.62
CA ALA A 212 2.88 7.39 -15.13
C ALA A 212 3.61 6.07 -15.34
N VAL A 213 4.89 6.13 -15.72
CA VAL A 213 5.68 4.92 -15.99
C VAL A 213 7.14 5.05 -15.59
N VAL A 214 7.67 4.01 -14.94
CA VAL A 214 9.12 3.76 -14.82
C VAL A 214 9.43 2.46 -15.56
N PRO A 215 9.76 2.52 -16.86
CA PRO A 215 9.85 1.32 -17.71
C PRO A 215 11.07 0.46 -17.39
N PHE A 216 12.08 1.04 -16.73
CA PHE A 216 13.27 0.34 -16.31
C PHE A 216 14.00 1.13 -15.22
N PHE A 217 14.26 0.49 -14.09
CA PHE A 217 15.11 1.00 -13.03
C PHE A 217 16.03 -0.10 -12.49
N ASP A 218 17.35 0.14 -12.54
CA ASP A 218 18.34 -0.74 -11.95
C ASP A 218 18.50 -0.44 -10.45
N ALA A 219 18.02 -1.38 -9.62
CA ALA A 219 18.09 -1.35 -8.17
C ALA A 219 19.15 -2.34 -7.63
N SER A 220 20.09 -2.80 -8.46
CA SER A 220 21.12 -3.79 -8.07
C SER A 220 22.01 -3.35 -6.90
N ALA A 221 22.20 -2.05 -6.73
CA ALA A 221 22.95 -1.46 -5.62
C ALA A 221 22.06 -1.02 -4.44
N ALA A 222 20.73 -1.03 -4.61
CA ALA A 222 19.81 -0.48 -3.64
C ALA A 222 19.71 -1.34 -2.38
N THR A 223 19.72 -0.69 -1.22
CA THR A 223 19.48 -1.32 0.09
C THR A 223 18.11 -0.94 0.68
N GLY A 224 17.51 0.16 0.22
CA GLY A 224 16.18 0.59 0.62
C GLY A 224 15.41 1.26 -0.52
N MET A 225 14.08 1.08 -0.54
CA MET A 225 13.15 1.74 -1.47
C MET A 225 11.95 2.35 -0.72
N GLU A 226 12.16 2.77 0.52
CA GLU A 226 11.10 3.34 1.36
C GLU A 226 10.46 4.56 0.67
N GLY A 227 9.14 4.53 0.46
CA GLY A 227 8.44 5.66 -0.14
C GLY A 227 8.88 6.04 -1.56
N MET A 228 9.60 5.17 -2.28
CA MET A 228 10.18 5.49 -3.59
C MET A 228 9.18 6.13 -4.57
N PHE A 229 7.93 5.66 -4.58
CA PHE A 229 6.83 6.16 -5.40
C PHE A 229 5.70 6.80 -4.58
N SER A 230 5.93 7.14 -3.31
CA SER A 230 4.90 7.68 -2.42
C SER A 230 4.27 8.95 -3.00
N GLY A 231 2.97 8.95 -3.24
CA GLY A 231 2.20 10.04 -3.82
C GLY A 231 2.26 10.14 -5.35
N CYS A 232 2.83 9.15 -6.06
CA CYS A 232 2.76 9.11 -7.53
C CYS A 232 1.34 8.73 -8.00
N SER A 233 0.40 9.68 -7.89
CA SER A 233 -1.03 9.43 -8.06
C SER A 233 -1.43 8.93 -9.46
N SER A 234 -0.60 9.21 -10.48
CA SER A 234 -0.77 8.76 -11.87
C SER A 234 0.00 7.48 -12.25
N LEU A 235 0.75 6.87 -11.33
CA LEU A 235 1.62 5.72 -11.65
C LEU A 235 0.80 4.51 -12.09
N LEU A 236 1.09 4.01 -13.29
CA LEU A 236 0.43 2.86 -13.91
C LEU A 236 1.32 1.62 -13.87
N GLU A 237 2.62 1.81 -14.09
CA GLU A 237 3.61 0.72 -14.20
C GLU A 237 4.98 1.16 -13.70
N ALA A 238 5.67 0.26 -12.99
CA ALA A 238 7.08 0.41 -12.66
C ALA A 238 7.79 -0.93 -12.85
N SER A 239 8.95 -0.95 -13.50
CA SER A 239 9.76 -2.15 -13.70
C SER A 239 11.11 -1.98 -13.03
N LEU A 240 11.32 -2.76 -11.96
CA LEU A 240 12.52 -2.71 -11.12
C LEU A 240 13.33 -3.99 -11.31
N VAL A 241 14.63 -3.87 -11.53
CA VAL A 241 15.54 -5.02 -11.67
C VAL A 241 16.63 -4.97 -10.59
N GLY A 242 17.04 -6.13 -10.07
CA GLY A 242 18.18 -6.20 -9.15
C GLY A 242 17.90 -5.94 -7.66
N SER A 243 16.67 -6.05 -7.16
CA SER A 243 16.30 -5.69 -5.78
C SER A 243 16.71 -6.69 -4.66
N ARG A 244 17.67 -7.59 -4.89
CA ARG A 244 18.00 -8.69 -3.95
C ARG A 244 18.56 -8.25 -2.61
N SER A 245 19.13 -7.05 -2.54
CA SER A 245 19.75 -6.50 -1.33
C SER A 245 18.84 -5.54 -0.56
N VAL A 246 17.60 -5.35 -1.03
CA VAL A 246 16.66 -4.38 -0.47
C VAL A 246 16.03 -4.94 0.78
N SER A 247 16.23 -4.26 1.91
CA SER A 247 15.70 -4.67 3.22
C SER A 247 14.34 -4.06 3.55
N THR A 248 13.99 -2.93 2.93
CA THR A 248 12.73 -2.23 3.19
C THR A 248 12.10 -1.66 1.93
N VAL A 249 10.78 -1.85 1.82
CA VAL A 249 9.89 -1.24 0.81
C VAL A 249 8.69 -0.58 1.49
N ALA A 250 8.84 -0.18 2.75
CA ALA A 250 7.82 0.51 3.51
C ALA A 250 7.30 1.73 2.74
N SER A 251 5.98 1.92 2.71
CA SER A 251 5.31 3.03 2.02
C SER A 251 5.66 3.21 0.53
N MET A 252 6.28 2.22 -0.14
CA MET A 252 6.85 2.38 -1.48
C MET A 252 5.85 2.91 -2.51
N PHE A 253 4.60 2.45 -2.47
CA PHE A 253 3.51 2.87 -3.36
C PHE A 253 2.40 3.63 -2.62
N TYR A 254 2.69 4.21 -1.46
CA TYR A 254 1.71 4.97 -0.66
C TYR A 254 0.98 6.02 -1.52
N ASP A 255 -0.35 6.01 -1.52
CA ASP A 255 -1.24 6.87 -2.32
C ASP A 255 -0.96 6.86 -3.84
N CYS A 256 -0.43 5.76 -4.40
CA CYS A 256 -0.41 5.55 -5.86
C CYS A 256 -1.82 5.21 -6.37
N THR A 257 -2.69 6.21 -6.47
CA THR A 257 -4.14 5.98 -6.67
C THR A 257 -4.52 5.40 -8.02
N ALA A 258 -3.72 5.60 -9.07
CA ALA A 258 -3.92 5.03 -10.40
C ALA A 258 -3.32 3.62 -10.56
N LEU A 259 -2.49 3.16 -9.63
CA LEU A 259 -1.80 1.87 -9.72
C LEU A 259 -2.81 0.74 -9.67
N GLN A 260 -2.98 0.02 -10.78
CA GLN A 260 -3.94 -1.08 -10.87
C GLN A 260 -3.32 -2.44 -10.52
N ARG A 261 -2.00 -2.55 -10.68
CA ARG A 261 -1.22 -3.76 -10.47
C ARG A 261 0.11 -3.40 -9.83
N ALA A 262 0.46 -4.10 -8.77
CA ALA A 262 1.77 -3.95 -8.16
C ALA A 262 2.85 -4.59 -9.06
N PRO A 263 4.04 -3.97 -9.18
CA PRO A 263 5.12 -4.54 -9.95
C PRO A 263 5.74 -5.75 -9.24
N SER A 264 6.25 -6.70 -10.03
CA SER A 264 6.98 -7.85 -9.51
C SER A 264 8.47 -7.52 -9.42
N PHE A 265 9.07 -7.81 -8.28
CA PHE A 265 10.49 -7.67 -8.02
C PHE A 265 10.89 -8.62 -6.88
N ASP A 266 12.19 -8.80 -6.64
CA ASP A 266 12.71 -9.70 -5.62
C ASP A 266 12.51 -9.10 -4.22
N THR A 267 11.75 -9.80 -3.37
CA THR A 267 11.44 -9.39 -1.99
C THR A 267 12.08 -10.31 -0.94
N SER A 268 12.95 -11.26 -1.32
CA SER A 268 13.44 -12.29 -0.40
C SER A 268 14.23 -11.76 0.80
N ALA A 269 14.77 -10.54 0.68
CA ALA A 269 15.53 -9.87 1.75
C ALA A 269 14.72 -8.79 2.50
N VAL A 270 13.47 -8.52 2.06
CA VAL A 270 12.64 -7.47 2.63
C VAL A 270 12.11 -7.89 3.98
N THR A 271 12.31 -7.05 5.00
CA THR A 271 11.81 -7.26 6.35
C THR A 271 10.62 -6.36 6.70
N ASP A 272 10.46 -5.24 6.00
CA ASP A 272 9.39 -4.26 6.26
C ASP A 272 8.60 -3.91 4.98
N MET A 273 7.29 -4.19 5.02
CA MET A 273 6.30 -3.87 3.98
C MET A 273 5.15 -3.00 4.54
N SER A 274 5.37 -2.34 5.68
CA SER A 274 4.37 -1.47 6.29
C SER A 274 3.89 -0.38 5.31
N SER A 275 2.57 -0.19 5.24
CA SER A 275 1.92 0.79 4.37
C SER A 275 2.31 0.75 2.88
N MET A 276 2.89 -0.36 2.38
CA MET A 276 3.47 -0.43 1.03
C MET A 276 2.49 -0.01 -0.07
N PHE A 277 1.21 -0.39 0.05
CA PHE A 277 0.13 -0.06 -0.88
C PHE A 277 -0.99 0.75 -0.22
N TYR A 278 -0.70 1.45 0.88
CA TYR A 278 -1.69 2.30 1.54
C TYR A 278 -2.30 3.27 0.52
N GLY A 279 -3.62 3.37 0.45
CA GLY A 279 -4.32 4.31 -0.42
C GLY A 279 -4.26 4.01 -1.92
N CYS A 280 -3.74 2.85 -2.35
CA CYS A 280 -3.77 2.41 -3.75
C CYS A 280 -5.20 2.01 -4.19
N ARG A 281 -6.08 3.01 -4.33
CA ARG A 281 -7.54 2.80 -4.53
C ARG A 281 -7.92 1.99 -5.76
N SER A 282 -7.08 2.01 -6.80
CA SER A 282 -7.31 1.27 -8.05
C SER A 282 -6.63 -0.10 -8.10
N LEU A 283 -5.84 -0.47 -7.08
CA LEU A 283 -5.09 -1.72 -7.04
C LEU A 283 -6.05 -2.90 -6.94
N ARG A 284 -6.01 -3.80 -7.92
CA ARG A 284 -6.93 -4.95 -8.00
C ARG A 284 -6.30 -6.26 -7.58
N ARG A 285 -5.00 -6.42 -7.85
CA ARG A 285 -4.21 -7.64 -7.64
C ARG A 285 -2.77 -7.28 -7.31
N VAL A 286 -2.10 -8.15 -6.57
CA VAL A 286 -0.66 -8.07 -6.28
C VAL A 286 0.04 -9.38 -6.63
N PRO A 287 1.32 -9.34 -7.04
CA PRO A 287 2.06 -10.56 -7.35
C PRO A 287 2.34 -11.36 -6.07
N LEU A 288 2.74 -12.63 -6.24
CA LEU A 288 3.26 -13.43 -5.15
C LEU A 288 4.61 -12.87 -4.70
N PHE A 289 4.64 -12.27 -3.51
CA PHE A 289 5.87 -11.83 -2.86
C PHE A 289 6.46 -12.96 -2.01
N ASP A 290 7.78 -13.05 -1.97
CA ASP A 290 8.46 -13.78 -0.89
C ASP A 290 8.41 -12.91 0.36
N THR A 291 7.59 -13.30 1.33
CA THR A 291 7.43 -12.57 2.60
C THR A 291 7.98 -13.34 3.78
N ALA A 292 8.78 -14.40 3.57
CA ALA A 292 9.28 -15.24 4.64
C ALA A 292 10.14 -14.48 5.68
N ALA A 293 10.82 -13.41 5.25
CA ALA A 293 11.63 -12.55 6.10
C ALA A 293 10.87 -11.33 6.68
N VAL A 294 9.63 -11.11 6.25
CA VAL A 294 8.85 -9.91 6.63
C VAL A 294 8.35 -10.03 8.07
N THR A 295 8.61 -8.98 8.85
CA THR A 295 8.17 -8.86 10.25
C THR A 295 7.09 -7.78 10.44
N SER A 296 6.94 -6.88 9.46
CA SER A 296 6.02 -5.74 9.51
C SER A 296 5.14 -5.64 8.25
N VAL A 297 3.82 -5.69 8.45
CA VAL A 297 2.78 -5.54 7.41
C VAL A 297 1.65 -4.58 7.86
N GLU A 298 1.90 -3.75 8.88
CA GLU A 298 0.90 -2.79 9.39
C GLU A 298 0.42 -1.89 8.23
N SER A 299 -0.90 -1.76 8.08
CA SER A 299 -1.54 -0.95 7.04
C SER A 299 -1.13 -1.28 5.58
N MET A 300 -0.53 -2.44 5.29
CA MET A 300 0.05 -2.76 3.97
C MET A 300 -0.89 -2.50 2.79
N PHE A 301 -2.18 -2.85 2.91
CA PHE A 301 -3.21 -2.65 1.88
C PHE A 301 -4.34 -1.72 2.34
N GLU A 302 -4.13 -0.93 3.38
CA GLU A 302 -5.16 -0.03 3.89
C GLU A 302 -5.65 0.91 2.77
N GLY A 303 -6.97 1.00 2.57
CA GLY A 303 -7.57 1.85 1.54
C GLY A 303 -7.46 1.32 0.10
N CYS A 304 -6.98 0.09 -0.12
CA CYS A 304 -7.00 -0.59 -1.42
C CYS A 304 -8.43 -1.01 -1.80
N GLY A 305 -9.31 -0.04 -2.04
CA GLY A 305 -10.75 -0.25 -2.21
C GLY A 305 -11.15 -1.15 -3.39
N ALA A 306 -10.31 -1.25 -4.42
CA ALA A 306 -10.52 -2.11 -5.60
C ALA A 306 -9.88 -3.50 -5.49
N LEU A 307 -9.19 -3.83 -4.39
CA LEU A 307 -8.49 -5.10 -4.24
C LEU A 307 -9.49 -6.26 -4.16
N GLN A 308 -9.36 -7.21 -5.09
CA GLN A 308 -10.32 -8.32 -5.24
C GLN A 308 -9.79 -9.64 -4.68
N GLU A 309 -8.48 -9.83 -4.76
CA GLU A 309 -7.79 -11.06 -4.36
C GLU A 309 -6.45 -10.74 -3.71
N LEU A 310 -6.02 -11.62 -2.82
CA LEU A 310 -4.71 -11.59 -2.20
C LEU A 310 -4.02 -12.93 -2.39
N PRO A 311 -2.76 -12.95 -2.84
CA PRO A 311 -1.97 -14.17 -2.86
C PRO A 311 -1.66 -14.63 -1.43
N LEU A 312 -1.20 -15.88 -1.30
CA LEU A 312 -0.67 -16.39 -0.03
C LEU A 312 0.52 -15.54 0.43
N LEU A 313 0.50 -15.11 1.69
CA LEU A 313 1.61 -14.40 2.34
C LEU A 313 2.16 -15.29 3.46
N GLN A 314 3.48 -15.42 3.52
CA GLN A 314 4.16 -16.07 4.63
C GLN A 314 4.27 -15.08 5.79
N THR A 315 3.41 -15.22 6.80
CA THR A 315 3.27 -14.26 7.90
C THR A 315 3.77 -14.77 9.26
N GLY A 316 4.46 -15.92 9.31
CA GLY A 316 4.82 -16.57 10.58
C GLY A 316 5.76 -15.77 11.50
N SER A 317 6.46 -14.75 10.96
CA SER A 317 7.30 -13.81 11.72
C SER A 317 6.65 -12.45 12.01
N VAL A 318 5.41 -12.24 11.56
CA VAL A 318 4.65 -11.00 11.79
C VAL A 318 4.02 -11.02 13.18
N THR A 319 4.17 -9.92 13.93
CA THR A 319 3.59 -9.77 15.27
C THR A 319 2.41 -8.80 15.33
N ASP A 320 2.29 -7.87 14.39
CA ASP A 320 1.18 -6.92 14.30
C ASP A 320 0.59 -6.90 12.88
N MET A 321 -0.72 -7.17 12.78
CA MET A 321 -1.51 -7.11 11.53
C MET A 321 -2.54 -5.96 11.57
N GLY A 322 -2.31 -4.97 12.43
CA GLY A 322 -3.14 -3.79 12.57
C GLY A 322 -3.39 -3.10 11.24
N ARG A 323 -4.66 -2.81 10.95
CA ARG A 323 -5.13 -2.12 9.73
C ARG A 323 -4.70 -2.72 8.39
N MET A 324 -4.08 -3.91 8.36
CA MET A 324 -3.47 -4.49 7.17
C MET A 324 -4.38 -4.47 5.94
N LEU A 325 -5.68 -4.73 6.14
CA LEU A 325 -6.70 -4.81 5.08
C LEU A 325 -7.84 -3.80 5.27
N ARG A 326 -7.64 -2.76 6.08
CA ARG A 326 -8.64 -1.73 6.36
C ARG A 326 -9.14 -1.10 5.05
N ASP A 327 -10.45 -0.90 4.94
CA ASP A 327 -11.14 -0.31 3.79
C ASP A 327 -10.88 -1.01 2.43
N CYS A 328 -10.50 -2.30 2.43
CA CYS A 328 -10.47 -3.15 1.23
C CYS A 328 -11.90 -3.51 0.79
N CYS A 329 -12.62 -2.54 0.25
CA CYS A 329 -14.06 -2.59 0.03
C CYS A 329 -14.54 -3.66 -0.95
N SER A 330 -13.69 -4.11 -1.89
CA SER A 330 -14.02 -5.10 -2.92
C SER A 330 -13.62 -6.54 -2.57
N LEU A 331 -12.93 -6.74 -1.44
CA LEU A 331 -12.40 -8.04 -1.04
C LEU A 331 -13.51 -8.93 -0.49
N LEU A 332 -13.75 -10.08 -1.13
CA LEU A 332 -14.80 -11.04 -0.73
C LEU A 332 -14.33 -12.06 0.30
N TYR A 333 -13.07 -12.48 0.17
CA TYR A 333 -12.41 -13.51 0.97
C TYR A 333 -10.94 -13.16 1.14
N VAL A 334 -10.30 -13.79 2.13
CA VAL A 334 -8.85 -13.68 2.35
C VAL A 334 -8.21 -15.06 2.42
N PRO A 335 -6.93 -15.20 1.99
CA PRO A 335 -6.19 -16.43 2.19
C PRO A 335 -5.98 -16.74 3.68
N PRO A 336 -5.64 -18.00 4.02
CA PRO A 336 -5.16 -18.30 5.37
C PRO A 336 -3.86 -17.54 5.65
N PHE A 337 -3.74 -17.03 6.87
CA PHE A 337 -2.52 -16.42 7.39
C PHE A 337 -1.97 -17.28 8.53
N ASP A 338 -0.65 -17.38 8.65
CA ASP A 338 -0.02 -17.85 9.87
C ASP A 338 -0.06 -16.71 10.89
N THR A 339 -0.88 -16.86 11.94
CA THR A 339 -1.11 -15.82 12.95
C THR A 339 -0.64 -16.24 14.34
N ALA A 340 0.10 -17.34 14.48
CA ALA A 340 0.50 -17.88 15.79
C ALA A 340 1.33 -16.87 16.62
N SER A 341 2.11 -16.03 15.94
CA SER A 341 2.96 -14.99 16.53
C SER A 341 2.27 -13.63 16.69
N VAL A 342 1.05 -13.46 16.17
CA VAL A 342 0.37 -12.16 16.11
C VAL A 342 -0.24 -11.80 17.46
N VAL A 343 0.05 -10.59 17.94
CA VAL A 343 -0.48 -10.02 19.19
C VAL A 343 -1.50 -8.90 18.95
N GLY A 344 -1.41 -8.21 17.80
CA GLY A 344 -2.29 -7.09 17.41
C GLY A 344 -3.07 -7.36 16.13
N MET A 345 -4.40 -7.23 16.19
CA MET A 345 -5.30 -7.34 15.02
C MET A 345 -6.31 -6.17 14.96
N ARG A 346 -5.97 -5.03 15.57
CA ARG A 346 -6.82 -3.83 15.60
C ARG A 346 -7.16 -3.37 14.18
N GLU A 347 -8.42 -3.07 13.92
CA GLU A 347 -8.91 -2.55 12.63
C GLU A 347 -8.53 -3.40 11.39
N MET A 348 -8.10 -4.66 11.54
CA MET A 348 -7.50 -5.45 10.44
C MET A 348 -8.39 -5.50 9.19
N PHE A 349 -9.70 -5.69 9.37
CA PHE A 349 -10.70 -5.73 8.29
C PHE A 349 -11.71 -4.58 8.38
N TYR A 350 -11.42 -3.52 9.15
CA TYR A 350 -12.37 -2.42 9.33
C TYR A 350 -12.76 -1.82 7.97
N GLY A 351 -14.05 -1.73 7.66
CA GLY A 351 -14.53 -1.18 6.39
C GLY A 351 -14.45 -2.10 5.18
N CYS A 352 -14.11 -3.39 5.34
CA CYS A 352 -14.19 -4.40 4.29
C CYS A 352 -15.66 -4.75 3.95
N ARG A 353 -16.35 -3.85 3.25
CA ARG A 353 -17.81 -3.89 3.07
C ARG A 353 -18.32 -5.12 2.31
N SER A 354 -17.50 -5.73 1.47
CA SER A 354 -17.86 -6.92 0.67
C SER A 354 -17.40 -8.24 1.29
N LEU A 355 -16.59 -8.21 2.36
CA LEU A 355 -16.04 -9.42 2.99
C LEU A 355 -17.18 -10.30 3.53
N LEU A 356 -17.24 -11.55 3.08
CA LEU A 356 -18.34 -12.48 3.42
C LEU A 356 -18.01 -13.35 4.63
N SER A 357 -16.75 -13.76 4.75
CA SER A 357 -16.21 -14.58 5.84
C SER A 357 -14.68 -14.50 5.86
N VAL A 358 -14.07 -14.95 6.96
CA VAL A 358 -12.61 -15.14 7.06
C VAL A 358 -12.27 -16.60 7.42
N PRO A 359 -11.07 -17.09 7.03
CA PRO A 359 -10.53 -18.37 7.52
C PRO A 359 -10.33 -18.37 9.04
N PRO A 360 -10.22 -19.55 9.68
CA PRO A 360 -9.80 -19.62 11.07
C PRO A 360 -8.39 -19.05 11.24
N PHE A 361 -8.19 -18.32 12.35
CA PHE A 361 -6.90 -17.76 12.74
C PHE A 361 -6.52 -18.27 14.13
N GLU A 362 -5.23 -18.45 14.37
CA GLU A 362 -4.69 -18.69 15.71
C GLU A 362 -4.62 -17.35 16.45
N THR A 363 -5.57 -17.11 17.35
CA THR A 363 -5.74 -15.82 18.04
C THR A 363 -5.43 -15.86 19.53
N GLY A 364 -4.90 -16.97 20.06
CA GLY A 364 -4.69 -17.15 21.50
C GLY A 364 -3.73 -16.14 22.15
N SER A 365 -2.84 -15.53 21.37
CA SER A 365 -1.91 -14.47 21.80
C SER A 365 -2.44 -13.05 21.57
N VAL A 366 -3.58 -12.89 20.88
CA VAL A 366 -4.13 -11.58 20.49
C VAL A 366 -4.77 -10.91 21.69
N THR A 367 -4.42 -9.64 21.93
CA THR A 367 -4.92 -8.87 23.08
C THR A 367 -5.88 -7.74 22.67
N ASP A 368 -5.80 -7.26 21.42
CA ASP A 368 -6.61 -6.17 20.89
C ASP A 368 -7.25 -6.57 19.55
N MET A 369 -8.59 -6.66 19.56
CA MET A 369 -9.46 -6.88 18.39
C MET A 369 -10.41 -5.68 18.16
N SER A 370 -10.06 -4.50 18.67
CA SER A 370 -10.87 -3.30 18.49
C SER A 370 -11.07 -3.00 17.01
N TYR A 371 -12.32 -2.72 16.64
CA TYR A 371 -12.76 -2.44 15.27
C TYR A 371 -12.42 -3.52 14.22
N MET A 372 -11.99 -4.73 14.61
CA MET A 372 -11.44 -5.75 13.70
C MET A 372 -12.33 -6.01 12.48
N PHE A 373 -13.65 -6.15 12.68
CA PHE A 373 -14.67 -6.34 11.65
C PHE A 373 -15.68 -5.18 11.60
N GLY A 374 -15.35 -4.03 12.17
CA GLY A 374 -16.22 -2.85 12.13
C GLY A 374 -16.50 -2.45 10.68
N ARG A 375 -17.74 -2.10 10.36
CA ARG A 375 -18.24 -1.75 9.02
C ARG A 375 -18.07 -2.83 7.95
N CYS A 376 -17.84 -4.10 8.32
CA CYS A 376 -17.93 -5.23 7.40
C CYS A 376 -19.40 -5.58 7.12
N SER A 377 -20.10 -4.74 6.34
CA SER A 377 -21.55 -4.82 6.16
C SER A 377 -22.07 -6.13 5.57
N SER A 378 -21.26 -6.83 4.78
CA SER A 378 -21.63 -8.10 4.14
C SER A 378 -21.14 -9.34 4.88
N LEU A 379 -20.44 -9.18 6.02
CA LEU A 379 -19.88 -10.31 6.77
C LEU A 379 -21.00 -11.16 7.35
N GLN A 380 -21.09 -12.41 6.90
CA GLN A 380 -22.21 -13.30 7.25
C GLN A 380 -21.90 -14.18 8.47
N ARG A 381 -20.63 -14.57 8.62
CA ARG A 381 -20.14 -15.44 9.68
C ARG A 381 -18.68 -15.17 9.98
N VAL A 382 -18.28 -15.52 11.20
CA VAL A 382 -16.87 -15.60 11.61
C VAL A 382 -16.59 -16.99 12.18
N PRO A 383 -15.34 -17.49 12.04
CA PRO A 383 -14.93 -18.73 12.67
C PRO A 383 -14.86 -18.57 14.20
N LEU A 384 -14.67 -19.69 14.90
CA LEU A 384 -14.33 -19.66 16.31
C LEU A 384 -12.93 -19.07 16.48
N PHE A 385 -12.83 -18.00 17.26
CA PHE A 385 -11.56 -17.41 17.68
C PHE A 385 -11.28 -17.80 19.13
N ASP A 386 -10.02 -18.09 19.44
CA ASP A 386 -9.57 -18.10 20.83
C ASP A 386 -9.43 -16.65 21.29
N THR A 387 -10.34 -16.22 22.16
CA THR A 387 -10.40 -14.84 22.66
C THR A 387 -10.05 -14.74 24.14
N ALA A 388 -9.50 -15.79 24.75
CA ALA A 388 -9.20 -15.83 26.18
C ALA A 388 -8.23 -14.72 26.63
N SER A 389 -7.31 -14.30 25.75
CA SER A 389 -6.34 -13.22 26.00
C SER A 389 -6.84 -11.83 25.57
N VAL A 390 -7.98 -11.73 24.88
CA VAL A 390 -8.46 -10.47 24.32
C VAL A 390 -9.01 -9.58 25.43
N THR A 391 -8.49 -8.36 25.53
CA THR A 391 -8.92 -7.37 26.53
C THR A 391 -9.76 -6.24 25.93
N ASN A 392 -9.62 -6.00 24.62
CA ASN A 392 -10.31 -4.92 23.90
C ASN A 392 -11.06 -5.47 22.67
N MET A 393 -12.39 -5.36 22.70
CA MET A 393 -13.31 -5.65 21.59
C MET A 393 -14.16 -4.42 21.23
N THR A 394 -13.67 -3.22 21.52
CA THR A 394 -14.38 -1.96 21.21
C THR A 394 -14.76 -1.93 19.73
N ALA A 395 -16.06 -1.77 19.45
CA ALA A 395 -16.59 -1.68 18.08
C ALA A 395 -16.21 -2.86 17.14
N ALA A 396 -15.80 -4.01 17.68
CA ALA A 396 -15.22 -5.13 16.92
C ALA A 396 -16.10 -5.61 15.76
N PHE A 397 -17.42 -5.62 15.93
CA PHE A 397 -18.39 -6.01 14.90
C PHE A 397 -19.36 -4.88 14.56
N SER A 398 -19.07 -3.63 14.95
CA SER A 398 -20.00 -2.52 14.73
C SER A 398 -20.36 -2.39 13.25
N TYR A 399 -21.64 -2.27 12.92
CA TYR A 399 -22.19 -2.17 11.57
C TYR A 399 -21.93 -3.41 10.67
N ALA A 400 -21.69 -4.58 11.26
CA ALA A 400 -21.72 -5.86 10.55
C ALA A 400 -23.18 -6.31 10.30
N TYR A 401 -23.87 -5.62 9.39
CA TYR A 401 -25.32 -5.76 9.19
C TYR A 401 -25.76 -7.19 8.83
N ALA A 402 -24.95 -7.93 8.07
CA ALA A 402 -25.27 -9.28 7.61
C ALA A 402 -24.89 -10.40 8.59
N LEU A 403 -24.20 -10.09 9.71
CA LEU A 403 -23.71 -11.10 10.63
C LEU A 403 -24.90 -11.74 11.36
N ALA A 404 -25.16 -13.03 11.08
CA ALA A 404 -26.33 -13.72 11.60
C ALA A 404 -26.05 -14.47 12.93
N GLU A 405 -24.83 -14.98 13.07
CA GLU A 405 -24.43 -15.81 14.20
C GLU A 405 -23.02 -15.43 14.67
N LEU A 406 -22.85 -15.30 15.98
CA LEU A 406 -21.55 -15.23 16.62
C LEU A 406 -21.26 -16.57 17.32
N PRO A 407 -20.17 -17.28 16.98
CA PRO A 407 -19.77 -18.51 17.66
C PRO A 407 -19.44 -18.24 19.14
N ALA A 408 -19.31 -19.28 19.95
CA ALA A 408 -19.04 -19.17 21.38
C ALA A 408 -17.61 -18.66 21.65
N LEU A 409 -17.45 -17.34 21.79
CA LEU A 409 -16.20 -16.67 22.13
C LEU A 409 -16.05 -16.50 23.66
N GLU A 410 -14.86 -16.77 24.18
CA GLU A 410 -14.52 -16.55 25.59
C GLU A 410 -14.19 -15.08 25.82
N ALA A 411 -15.04 -14.36 26.55
CA ALA A 411 -14.93 -12.91 26.73
C ALA A 411 -14.70 -12.49 28.19
N GLY A 412 -14.21 -13.43 29.03
CA GLY A 412 -13.93 -13.18 30.45
C GLY A 412 -12.84 -12.14 30.71
N SER A 413 -11.86 -12.04 29.80
CA SER A 413 -10.77 -11.06 29.88
C SER A 413 -11.11 -9.71 29.25
N VAL A 414 -12.24 -9.61 28.53
CA VAL A 414 -12.60 -8.40 27.80
C VAL A 414 -13.08 -7.33 28.77
N THR A 415 -12.36 -6.21 28.80
CA THR A 415 -12.67 -5.07 29.67
C THR A 415 -13.31 -3.91 28.90
N ALA A 416 -13.18 -3.88 27.56
CA ALA A 416 -13.70 -2.81 26.71
C ALA A 416 -14.51 -3.34 25.50
N PHE A 417 -15.81 -3.00 25.46
CA PHE A 417 -16.72 -3.24 24.32
C PHE A 417 -17.24 -1.93 23.66
N GLY A 418 -17.10 -0.77 24.30
CA GLY A 418 -17.54 0.55 23.83
C GLY A 418 -19.03 0.92 24.11
N PRO A 419 -19.39 2.20 24.42
CA PRO A 419 -18.53 3.31 24.84
C PRO A 419 -18.61 3.66 26.33
N ALA A 420 -17.51 4.25 26.79
CA ALA A 420 -17.47 5.29 27.81
C ALA A 420 -17.55 6.69 27.15
N ILE A 421 -18.59 6.94 26.33
CA ILE A 421 -18.89 8.14 25.49
C ILE A 421 -18.23 8.13 24.07
N PHE A 422 -19.01 8.51 23.04
CA PHE A 422 -18.67 8.76 21.61
C PHE A 422 -18.14 7.61 20.72
N THR A 423 -17.81 6.42 21.23
CA THR A 423 -17.47 5.26 20.37
C THR A 423 -18.66 4.35 20.07
N PRO A 424 -18.72 3.69 18.90
CA PRO A 424 -19.71 2.65 18.69
C PRO A 424 -19.52 1.46 19.65
N GLY A 425 -20.61 0.84 20.08
CA GLY A 425 -20.55 -0.43 20.81
C GLY A 425 -20.10 -1.58 19.90
N ALA A 426 -19.53 -2.63 20.49
CA ALA A 426 -19.00 -3.80 19.78
C ALA A 426 -19.97 -4.43 18.78
N PHE A 427 -21.27 -4.38 19.07
CA PHE A 427 -22.33 -4.96 18.23
C PHE A 427 -23.33 -3.91 17.71
N GLN A 428 -22.98 -2.62 17.77
CA GLN A 428 -23.86 -1.55 17.29
C GLN A 428 -24.19 -1.78 15.81
N GLY A 429 -25.46 -1.86 15.45
CA GLY A 429 -25.87 -2.05 14.06
C GLY A 429 -25.79 -3.49 13.55
N CYS A 430 -25.55 -4.50 14.39
CA CYS A 430 -25.62 -5.92 14.00
C CYS A 430 -27.06 -6.41 13.86
N ALA A 431 -27.84 -5.80 12.96
CA ALA A 431 -29.28 -6.01 12.85
C ALA A 431 -29.70 -7.44 12.47
N SER A 432 -28.83 -8.22 11.84
CA SER A 432 -29.09 -9.63 11.48
C SER A 432 -28.70 -10.63 12.56
N LEU A 433 -28.04 -10.21 13.64
CA LEU A 433 -27.52 -11.11 14.65
C LEU A 433 -28.67 -11.76 15.45
N ARG A 434 -28.80 -13.08 15.32
CA ARG A 434 -29.87 -13.90 15.95
C ARG A 434 -29.32 -14.89 16.97
N ARG A 435 -28.10 -15.38 16.77
CA ARG A 435 -27.39 -16.26 17.72
C ARG A 435 -26.16 -15.57 18.26
N PHE A 436 -25.97 -15.67 19.56
CA PHE A 436 -24.97 -14.87 20.27
C PHE A 436 -24.22 -15.70 21.30
N GLY A 437 -23.02 -16.15 20.96
CA GLY A 437 -22.14 -16.89 21.86
C GLY A 437 -21.06 -16.01 22.47
N LEU A 438 -21.34 -15.23 23.51
CA LEU A 438 -20.27 -14.65 24.34
C LEU A 438 -20.30 -15.28 25.73
N GLN A 439 -19.18 -15.83 26.19
CA GLN A 439 -19.09 -16.53 27.47
C GLN A 439 -18.28 -15.74 28.49
N GLY A 440 -18.76 -15.68 29.73
CA GLY A 440 -18.01 -15.13 30.87
C GLY A 440 -17.84 -13.62 30.87
N VAL A 441 -18.58 -12.87 30.04
CA VAL A 441 -18.47 -11.40 29.98
C VAL A 441 -18.67 -10.80 31.37
N GLY A 442 -17.71 -9.96 31.80
CA GLY A 442 -17.73 -9.23 33.08
C GLY A 442 -17.76 -7.70 32.94
N ALA A 443 -17.89 -7.20 31.71
CA ALA A 443 -17.87 -5.78 31.36
C ALA A 443 -19.21 -5.30 30.79
N THR A 444 -19.54 -4.02 30.97
CA THR A 444 -20.76 -3.42 30.39
C THR A 444 -20.69 -3.45 28.86
N PHE A 445 -21.78 -3.87 28.21
CA PHE A 445 -21.88 -3.93 26.76
C PHE A 445 -23.34 -3.75 26.29
N SER A 446 -23.49 -3.55 24.98
CA SER A 446 -24.79 -3.40 24.34
C SER A 446 -24.91 -4.34 23.15
N VAL A 447 -26.03 -5.06 23.09
CA VAL A 447 -26.55 -5.78 21.93
C VAL A 447 -27.86 -5.14 21.44
N ALA A 448 -28.11 -3.89 21.83
CA ALA A 448 -29.28 -3.14 21.38
C ALA A 448 -29.27 -2.99 19.85
N GLY A 449 -30.43 -3.26 19.24
CA GLY A 449 -30.57 -3.27 17.78
C GLY A 449 -30.11 -4.55 17.11
N CYS A 450 -29.59 -5.53 17.86
CA CYS A 450 -29.48 -6.91 17.38
C CYS A 450 -30.87 -7.56 17.36
N GLY A 451 -31.09 -8.52 16.46
CA GLY A 451 -32.37 -9.21 16.35
C GLY A 451 -32.52 -10.44 17.25
N LEU A 452 -31.90 -10.43 18.43
CA LEU A 452 -31.93 -11.56 19.36
C LEU A 452 -33.38 -11.83 19.80
N GLY A 453 -33.82 -13.08 19.65
CA GLY A 453 -35.10 -13.56 20.17
C GLY A 453 -34.99 -14.01 21.63
N PRO A 454 -36.12 -14.35 22.29
CA PRO A 454 -36.15 -14.68 23.71
C PRO A 454 -35.17 -15.79 24.14
N VAL A 455 -35.10 -16.89 23.38
CA VAL A 455 -34.18 -17.99 23.66
C VAL A 455 -32.72 -17.56 23.60
N ALA A 456 -32.35 -16.73 22.61
CA ALA A 456 -30.99 -16.24 22.47
C ALA A 456 -30.61 -15.23 23.58
N LEU A 457 -31.58 -14.48 24.09
CA LEU A 457 -31.40 -13.61 25.25
C LEU A 457 -31.18 -14.42 26.53
N ASP A 458 -31.95 -15.51 26.75
CA ASP A 458 -31.75 -16.41 27.89
C ASP A 458 -30.38 -17.08 27.85
N GLU A 459 -29.95 -17.58 26.69
CA GLU A 459 -28.61 -18.14 26.48
C GLU A 459 -27.53 -17.10 26.82
N LEU A 460 -27.70 -15.85 26.38
CA LEU A 460 -26.81 -14.74 26.74
C LEU A 460 -26.81 -14.51 28.26
N TYR A 461 -27.96 -14.44 28.92
CA TYR A 461 -28.03 -14.23 30.37
C TYR A 461 -27.38 -15.37 31.16
N MET A 462 -27.54 -16.62 30.68
CA MET A 462 -26.89 -17.79 31.25
C MET A 462 -25.37 -17.77 31.09
N SER A 463 -24.83 -17.12 30.05
CA SER A 463 -23.40 -17.04 29.80
C SER A 463 -22.66 -15.90 30.52
N LEU A 464 -23.38 -14.89 31.03
CA LEU A 464 -22.78 -13.76 31.76
C LEU A 464 -22.06 -14.22 33.05
N ALA A 465 -20.97 -13.53 33.40
CA ALA A 465 -20.29 -13.72 34.68
C ALA A 465 -21.08 -13.13 35.86
N VAL A 466 -20.73 -13.54 37.09
CA VAL A 466 -21.24 -12.89 38.31
C VAL A 466 -20.45 -11.60 38.56
N VAL A 467 -21.14 -10.48 38.75
CA VAL A 467 -20.56 -9.13 38.86
C VAL A 467 -21.16 -8.35 40.03
N SER A 468 -20.50 -7.27 40.46
CA SER A 468 -21.03 -6.38 41.52
C SER A 468 -22.08 -5.40 40.99
N SER A 469 -21.85 -4.82 39.82
CA SER A 469 -22.80 -3.96 39.10
C SER A 469 -22.29 -3.72 37.68
N ARG A 470 -23.01 -4.24 36.68
CA ARG A 470 -22.78 -3.99 35.24
C ARG A 470 -24.10 -3.84 34.51
N THR A 471 -24.05 -3.29 33.32
CA THR A 471 -25.23 -3.12 32.46
C THR A 471 -25.08 -3.95 31.19
N VAL A 472 -26.14 -4.64 30.82
CA VAL A 472 -26.32 -5.17 29.46
C VAL A 472 -27.52 -4.48 28.84
N THR A 473 -27.29 -3.80 27.72
CA THR A 473 -28.38 -3.15 26.96
C THR A 473 -28.83 -4.06 25.84
N VAL A 474 -30.13 -4.37 25.79
CA VAL A 474 -30.77 -5.25 24.80
C VAL A 474 -31.80 -4.48 23.97
N THR A 475 -32.46 -5.12 23.01
CA THR A 475 -33.45 -4.46 22.13
C THR A 475 -34.84 -4.40 22.80
N GLY A 476 -35.61 -3.33 22.52
CA GLY A 476 -36.83 -2.88 23.20
C GLY A 476 -38.09 -3.79 23.25
N ASN A 477 -37.94 -5.09 23.44
CA ASN A 477 -39.00 -6.04 23.85
C ASN A 477 -38.57 -6.84 25.10
N TRP A 478 -37.73 -6.22 25.95
CA TRP A 478 -37.23 -6.80 27.20
C TRP A 478 -38.37 -7.15 28.17
N GLY A 479 -38.41 -8.41 28.63
CA GLY A 479 -39.40 -8.89 29.60
C GLY A 479 -40.83 -8.97 29.06
N THR A 480 -41.03 -8.84 27.75
CA THR A 480 -42.33 -8.96 27.08
C THR A 480 -42.27 -10.05 26.04
N GLY A 481 -42.67 -11.28 26.38
CA GLY A 481 -42.88 -12.35 25.40
C GLY A 481 -41.92 -13.54 25.42
N GLY A 482 -41.25 -13.83 26.54
CA GLY A 482 -40.65 -15.15 26.81
C GLY A 482 -39.16 -15.18 27.16
N ASP A 483 -38.51 -14.03 27.36
CA ASP A 483 -37.15 -13.91 27.90
C ASP A 483 -37.18 -13.78 29.44
N HIS A 484 -36.11 -14.20 30.11
CA HIS A 484 -35.98 -14.31 31.56
C HIS A 484 -34.80 -13.46 32.08
N PRO A 485 -34.92 -12.12 32.07
CA PRO A 485 -33.84 -11.23 32.49
C PRO A 485 -33.43 -11.39 33.95
N GLU A 486 -34.26 -12.01 34.79
CA GLU A 486 -33.92 -12.38 36.16
C GLU A 486 -32.71 -13.31 36.26
N ILE A 487 -32.40 -14.07 35.21
CA ILE A 487 -31.18 -14.88 35.12
C ILE A 487 -29.95 -13.97 35.20
N ALA A 488 -29.98 -12.83 34.53
CA ALA A 488 -28.89 -11.85 34.55
C ALA A 488 -28.89 -11.04 35.86
N THR A 489 -30.06 -10.62 36.37
CA THR A 489 -30.12 -9.84 37.62
C THR A 489 -29.68 -10.63 38.84
N ALA A 490 -29.93 -11.95 38.89
CA ALA A 490 -29.41 -12.85 39.92
C ALA A 490 -27.87 -12.91 39.94
N LYS A 491 -27.22 -12.56 38.82
CA LYS A 491 -25.76 -12.47 38.69
C LYS A 491 -25.20 -11.05 38.87
N GLY A 492 -26.02 -10.08 39.30
CA GLY A 492 -25.61 -8.70 39.56
C GLY A 492 -25.66 -7.75 38.35
N TRP A 493 -26.35 -8.13 37.27
CA TRP A 493 -26.51 -7.30 36.08
C TRP A 493 -27.77 -6.44 36.13
N THR A 494 -27.67 -5.23 35.60
CA THR A 494 -28.80 -4.41 35.18
C THR A 494 -29.08 -4.69 33.71
N VAL A 495 -30.28 -5.15 33.38
CA VAL A 495 -30.73 -5.30 31.98
C VAL A 495 -31.56 -4.07 31.62
N THR A 496 -31.24 -3.42 30.50
CA THR A 496 -31.94 -2.22 30.00
C THR A 496 -32.28 -2.39 28.52
N GLY A 497 -33.33 -1.75 28.00
CA GLY A 497 -33.70 -1.84 26.57
C GLY A 497 -34.18 -0.54 25.96
#